data_AF-A0A9P6C7T1-F1
#
_entry.id   AF-A0A9P6C7T1-F1
#
_cell.length_a   1.000
_cell.length_b   1.000
_cell.length_c   1.000
_cell.angle_alpha   90.00
_cell.angle_beta   90.00
_cell.angle_gamma   90.00
#
_symmetry.space_group_name_H-M   'P 1'
#
loop_
_entity.id
_entity.type
_entity.pdbx_description
1 polymer ?
#
loop_
_entity_poly.entity_id
_entity_poly.type
_entity_poly.pdbx_seq_one_letter_code
_entity_poly.pdbx_strand_id
1 'polypeptide(L)' 'NDTIRHYFRHCWRYMDAYRRGLNVKQAAYAVKKYKSHRRIPANIMMDINIIQRGALG' A
#
# COMPACT_ATOMS: atom_id res chain seq x y z
N ASN A 1 -23.18 -5.88 -8.17
CA ASN A 1 -22.69 -6.69 -7.03
C ASN A 1 -21.16 -6.78 -7.15
N ASP A 2 -20.45 -5.75 -6.67
CA ASP A 2 -19.00 -5.53 -6.86
C ASP A 2 -18.19 -5.74 -5.57
N THR A 3 -18.83 -6.21 -4.51
CA THR A 3 -18.26 -6.32 -3.15
C THR A 3 -17.04 -7.25 -3.14
N ILE A 4 -17.18 -8.46 -3.67
CA ILE A 4 -16.09 -9.45 -3.76
C ILE A 4 -14.88 -8.87 -4.50
N ARG A 5 -15.12 -8.23 -5.65
CA ARG A 5 -14.06 -7.62 -6.47
C ARG A 5 -13.36 -6.46 -5.75
N HIS A 6 -14.10 -5.70 -4.95
CA HIS A 6 -13.55 -4.65 -4.10
C HIS A 6 -12.61 -5.23 -3.03
N TYR A 7 -13.03 -6.28 -2.32
CA TYR A 7 -12.22 -6.94 -1.30
C TYR A 7 -10.95 -7.57 -1.88
N PHE A 8 -11.05 -8.28 -3.01
CA PHE A 8 -9.86 -8.86 -3.66
C PHE A 8 -8.83 -7.80 -4.03
N ARG A 9 -9.24 -6.65 -4.57
CA ARG A 9 -8.33 -5.55 -4.91
C ARG A 9 -7.70 -4.92 -3.67
N HIS A 10 -8.45 -4.84 -2.57
CA HIS A 10 -7.94 -4.33 -1.31
C HIS A 10 -6.83 -5.25 -0.76
N CYS A 11 -7.10 -6.55 -0.66
CA CYS A 11 -6.12 -7.54 -0.21
C CYS A 11 -4.90 -7.58 -1.13
N TRP A 12 -5.10 -7.54 -2.44
CA TRP A 12 -4.01 -7.56 -3.41
C TRP A 12 -3.05 -6.37 -3.25
N ARG A 13 -3.56 -5.17 -2.94
CA ARG A 13 -2.70 -3.99 -2.69
C ARG A 13 -1.89 -4.12 -1.40
N TYR A 14 -2.45 -4.71 -0.35
CA TYR A 14 -1.67 -5.02 0.86
C TYR A 14 -0.55 -6.02 0.55
N MET A 15 -0.84 -7.07 -0.21
CA MET A 15 0.18 -8.04 -0.62
C MET A 15 1.26 -7.42 -1.52
N ASP A 16 0.88 -6.52 -2.45
CA ASP A 16 1.84 -5.74 -3.25
C ASP A 16 2.70 -4.83 -2.34
N ALA A 17 2.12 -4.24 -1.30
CA ALA A 17 2.86 -3.42 -0.34
C ALA A 17 3.91 -4.23 0.44
N TYR A 18 3.52 -5.39 0.98
CA TYR A 18 4.42 -6.25 1.74
C TYR A 18 5.54 -6.83 0.88
N ARG A 19 5.24 -7.23 -0.38
CA ARG A 19 6.27 -7.67 -1.33
C ARG A 19 7.33 -6.61 -1.64
N ARG A 20 7.02 -5.34 -1.40
CA ARG A 20 7.95 -4.21 -1.55
C ARG A 20 8.69 -3.86 -0.27
N GLY A 21 8.50 -4.60 0.82
CA GLY A 21 9.17 -4.35 2.10
C GLY A 21 8.57 -3.20 2.92
N LEU A 22 7.30 -2.84 2.67
CA LEU A 22 6.62 -1.81 3.46
C LEU A 22 6.19 -2.37 4.82
N ASN A 23 6.51 -1.65 5.90
CA ASN A 23 6.04 -1.95 7.25
C ASN A 23 4.53 -1.70 7.39
N VAL A 24 3.88 -2.18 8.45
CA VAL A 24 2.41 -2.11 8.64
C VAL A 24 1.86 -0.68 8.49
N LYS A 25 2.49 0.31 9.15
CA LYS A 25 2.09 1.73 9.07
C LYS A 25 2.27 2.29 7.65
N GLN A 26 3.34 1.88 6.96
CA GLN A 26 3.62 2.31 5.59
C GLN A 26 2.65 1.67 4.58
N ALA A 27 2.36 0.38 4.75
CA ALA A 27 1.41 -0.36 3.91
C ALA A 27 0.00 0.21 4.03
N ALA A 28 -0.47 0.49 5.24
CA ALA A 28 -1.78 1.12 5.46
C ALA A 28 -1.88 2.48 4.75
N TYR A 29 -0.83 3.30 4.84
CA TYR A 29 -0.77 4.58 4.13
C TYR A 29 -0.75 4.38 2.60
N ALA A 30 0.08 3.48 2.10
CA ALA A 30 0.20 3.20 0.67
C ALA A 30 -1.14 2.70 0.08
N VAL A 31 -1.81 1.76 0.73
CA VAL A 31 -3.10 1.24 0.27
C VAL A 31 -4.18 2.33 0.25
N LYS A 32 -4.17 3.24 1.24
CA LYS A 32 -5.08 4.40 1.28
C LYS A 32 -4.78 5.39 0.15
N LYS A 33 -3.51 5.77 -0.04
CA LYS A 33 -3.07 6.73 -1.07
C LYS A 33 -3.35 6.23 -2.48
N TYR A 34 -3.06 4.95 -2.74
CA TYR A 34 -3.19 4.33 -4.07
C TYR A 34 -4.51 3.58 -4.25
N LYS A 35 -5.57 3.95 -3.50
CA LYS A 35 -6.88 3.29 -3.59
C LYS A 35 -7.53 3.38 -4.98
N SER A 36 -7.22 4.41 -5.77
CA SER A 36 -7.71 4.54 -7.14
C SER A 36 -6.76 3.92 -8.18
N HIS A 37 -5.53 3.59 -7.78
CA HIS A 37 -4.53 3.01 -8.68
C HIS A 37 -4.65 1.48 -8.71
N ARG A 38 -4.37 0.89 -9.88
CA ARG A 38 -4.35 -0.57 -10.04
C ARG A 38 -3.11 -1.23 -9.45
N ARG A 39 -2.13 -0.46 -8.94
CA ARG A 39 -0.85 -0.92 -8.38
C ARG A 39 -0.26 0.14 -7.46
N ILE A 40 0.61 -0.28 -6.53
CA ILE A 40 1.50 0.64 -5.83
C ILE A 40 2.66 1.00 -6.78
N PRO A 41 3.11 2.25 -6.84
CA PRO A 41 4.20 2.63 -7.74
C PRO A 41 5.55 2.09 -7.24
N ALA A 42 6.46 1.76 -8.16
CA ALA A 42 7.77 1.15 -7.84
C ALA A 42 8.62 2.01 -6.90
N ASN A 43 8.54 3.34 -7.05
CA ASN A 43 9.25 4.32 -6.24
C ASN A 43 8.59 4.63 -4.88
N ILE A 44 7.65 3.80 -4.41
CA ILE A 44 6.91 4.05 -3.15
C ILE A 44 7.83 4.23 -1.93
N MET A 45 8.99 3.55 -1.91
CA MET A 45 9.97 3.68 -0.83
C MET A 45 10.62 5.07 -0.76
N MET A 46 10.61 5.83 -1.86
CA MET A 46 11.14 7.20 -1.91
C MET A 46 10.10 8.25 -1.50
N ASP A 47 8.85 7.85 -1.24
CA ASP A 47 7.81 8.77 -0.80
C ASP A 47 8.12 9.27 0.61
N ILE A 48 8.20 10.60 0.77
CA ILE A 48 8.47 11.26 2.06
C ILE A 48 7.54 10.73 3.17
N ASN A 49 6.27 10.49 2.85
CA ASN A 49 5.29 10.00 3.81
C ASN A 49 5.56 8.55 4.22
N ILE A 50 6.11 7.74 3.33
CA ILE A 50 6.49 6.36 3.60
C ILE A 50 7.75 6.34 4.45
N ILE A 51 8.76 7.14 4.11
CA ILE A 51 10.02 7.24 4.87
C ILE A 51 9.75 7.66 6.32
N GLN A 52 8.97 8.72 6.53
CA GLN A 52 8.59 9.20 7.87
C GLN A 52 7.87 8.13 8.72
N ARG A 53 7.06 7.27 8.08
CA ARG A 53 6.30 6.19 8.75
C ARG A 53 7.13 4.93 8.97
N GLY A 54 8.29 4.81 8.32
CA GLY A 54 9.22 3.69 8.49
C GLY A 54 10.17 3.85 9.67
N ALA A 55 10.47 5.09 10.06
CA ALA A 55 11.40 5.41 11.16
C ALA A 55 10.85 5.13 12.57
N LEU A 56 9.56 4.76 12.69
CA LEU A 56 8.89 4.46 13.96
C LEU A 56 8.52 2.98 14.00
N GLY A 57 9.55 2.12 13.92
CA GLY A 57 9.51 0.70 14.28
C GLY A 57 9.68 0.54 15.77
#